data_AF-A0A8T1RX70-F1
#
_entry.id   AF-A0A8T1RX70-F1
#
_cell.length_a   1.000
_cell.length_b   1.000
_cell.length_c   1.000
_cell.angle_alpha   90.00
_cell.angle_beta   90.00
_cell.angle_gamma   90.00
#
_symmetry.space_group_name_H-M   'P 1'
#
loop_
_entity.id
_entity.type
_entity.pdbx_description
1 polymer ?
#
loop_
_entity_poly.entity_id
_entity_poly.type
_entity_poly.pdbx_seq_one_letter_code
_entity_poly.pdbx_strand_id
1 'polypeptide(L)' 'MSGELPAGKNLEYDDESMELILPSGARVGHRSLMRYYKQRFGLSRAVAVAKNKKAVGRVLQQYKALGWTSST' A
#
# COMPACT_ATOMS: atom_id res chain seq x y z
N MET A 1 -22.40 33.03 4.06
CA MET A 1 -22.05 33.01 2.63
C MET A 1 -21.90 31.56 2.20
N SER A 2 -22.96 31.00 1.64
CA SER A 2 -22.93 29.69 0.96
C SER A 2 -22.23 29.90 -0.38
N GLY A 3 -21.00 29.41 -0.51
CA GLY A 3 -20.29 29.42 -1.79
C GLY A 3 -21.00 28.51 -2.77
N GLU A 4 -21.65 29.09 -3.78
CA GLU A 4 -22.18 28.34 -4.93
C GLU A 4 -21.04 27.56 -5.60
N LEU A 5 -21.24 26.25 -5.71
CA LEU A 5 -20.35 25.38 -6.48
C LEU A 5 -20.61 25.60 -7.98
N PRO A 6 -19.57 25.68 -8.82
CA PRO A 6 -19.74 25.93 -10.25
C PRO A 6 -20.50 24.78 -10.93
N ALA A 7 -21.60 25.12 -11.60
CA ALA A 7 -22.60 24.22 -12.19
C ALA A 7 -22.13 23.32 -13.37
N GLY A 8 -20.82 23.19 -13.58
CA GLY A 8 -20.25 22.52 -14.77
C GLY A 8 -19.53 21.20 -14.52
N LYS A 9 -19.30 20.82 -13.26
CA LYS A 9 -18.60 19.56 -12.95
C LYS A 9 -19.04 19.06 -11.59
N ASN A 10 -19.70 17.91 -11.57
CA ASN A 10 -20.21 17.31 -10.36
C ASN A 10 -19.05 16.99 -9.41
N LEU A 11 -19.13 17.54 -8.21
CA LEU A 11 -18.32 17.14 -7.08
C LEU A 11 -18.72 15.71 -6.75
N GLU A 12 -17.81 14.76 -6.89
CA GLU A 12 -18.10 13.34 -6.69
C GLU A 12 -17.57 12.89 -5.34
N TYR A 13 -18.41 12.19 -4.58
CA TYR A 13 -18.03 11.60 -3.29
C TYR A 13 -18.02 10.09 -3.42
N ASP A 14 -16.91 9.47 -3.05
CA ASP A 14 -16.75 8.02 -3.03
C ASP A 14 -16.93 7.52 -1.58
N ASP A 15 -18.07 6.86 -1.33
CA ASP A 15 -18.45 6.33 -0.02
C ASP A 15 -17.51 5.22 0.47
N GLU A 16 -16.90 4.45 -0.44
CA GLU A 16 -16.03 3.33 -0.09
C GLU A 16 -14.65 3.82 0.35
N SER A 17 -14.05 4.74 -0.40
CA SER A 17 -12.73 5.29 -0.09
C SER A 17 -12.78 6.49 0.88
N MET A 18 -13.96 7.06 1.14
CA MET A 18 -14.16 8.30 1.90
C MET A 18 -13.40 9.49 1.29
N GLU A 19 -13.37 9.58 -0.04
CA GLU A 19 -12.65 10.61 -0.77
C GLU A 19 -13.59 11.51 -1.56
N LEU A 20 -13.23 12.78 -1.61
CA LEU A 20 -13.92 13.79 -2.42
C LEU A 20 -13.11 14.07 -3.68
N ILE A 21 -13.71 13.85 -4.85
CA ILE A 21 -13.11 14.14 -6.14
C ILE A 21 -13.57 15.53 -6.59
N LEU A 22 -12.61 16.44 -6.72
CA LEU A 22 -12.86 17.80 -7.16
C LEU A 22 -13.06 17.84 -8.69
N PRO A 23 -13.76 18.87 -9.22
CA PRO A 23 -13.82 19.17 -10.66
C PRO A 23 -12.47 19.20 -11.38
N SER A 24 -11.40 19.55 -10.66
CA SER A 24 -10.02 19.55 -11.15
C SER A 24 -9.41 18.14 -11.31
N GLY A 25 -10.06 17.10 -10.79
CA GLY A 25 -9.53 15.75 -10.69
C GLY A 25 -8.67 15.52 -9.44
N ALA A 26 -8.47 16.54 -8.59
CA ALA A 26 -7.78 16.37 -7.32
C ALA A 26 -8.64 15.57 -6.33
N ARG A 27 -8.01 14.67 -5.58
CA ARG A 27 -8.65 13.83 -4.55
C ARG A 27 -8.36 14.41 -3.17
N VAL A 28 -9.40 14.64 -2.38
CA VAL A 28 -9.31 15.16 -1.00
C VAL A 28 -9.76 14.07 -0.04
N GLY A 29 -8.88 13.67 0.87
CA GLY A 29 -9.15 12.62 1.85
C GLY A 29 -9.94 13.07 3.08
N HIS A 30 -10.54 12.13 3.79
CA HIS A 30 -11.30 12.41 5.02
C HIS A 30 -10.41 12.70 6.23
N ARG A 31 -10.85 13.61 7.12
CA ARG A 31 -10.10 13.96 8.36
C ARG A 31 -9.88 12.78 9.31
N SER A 32 -10.78 11.79 9.31
CA SER A 32 -10.72 10.57 10.12
C SER A 32 -9.52 9.70 9.75
N LEU A 33 -9.03 9.82 8.52
CA LEU A 33 -7.92 9.04 7.97
C LEU A 33 -6.58 9.78 8.04
N MET A 34 -6.50 10.98 8.64
CA MET A 34 -5.27 11.78 8.70
C MET A 34 -4.09 11.06 9.37
N ARG A 35 -4.35 10.11 10.27
CA ARG A 35 -3.31 9.23 10.85
C ARG A 35 -2.67 8.36 9.77
N TYR A 36 -3.46 7.78 8.88
CA TYR A 36 -3.01 6.88 7.83
C TYR A 36 -2.36 7.64 6.67
N TYR A 37 -2.85 8.82 6.31
CA TYR A 37 -2.19 9.65 5.29
C TYR A 37 -0.79 10.12 5.70
N LYS A 38 -0.53 10.23 7.02
CA LYS A 38 0.80 10.53 7.57
C LYS A 38 1.68 9.28 7.72
N GLN A 39 1.13 8.10 7.49
CA GLN A 39 1.87 6.85 7.63
C GLN A 39 2.94 6.74 6.54
N ARG A 40 4.14 6.36 6.94
CA ARG A 40 5.22 6.03 6.01
C ARG A 40 5.36 4.52 5.98
N PHE A 41 4.92 3.89 4.90
CA PHE A 41 5.22 2.49 4.65
C PHE A 41 6.71 2.38 4.27
N GLY A 42 7.39 1.36 4.80
CA GLY A 42 8.73 1.02 4.30
C GLY A 42 8.65 0.64 2.82
N LEU A 43 9.79 0.68 2.11
CA LEU A 43 9.84 0.14 0.75
C LEU A 43 9.34 -1.31 0.81
N SER A 44 8.43 -1.65 -0.11
CA SER A 44 8.04 -3.05 -0.33
C SER A 44 9.30 -3.82 -0.70
N ARG A 45 9.90 -4.49 0.29
CA ARG A 45 11.02 -5.39 0.06
C ARG A 45 10.41 -6.63 -0.56
N ALA A 46 10.30 -6.63 -1.89
CA ALA A 46 10.24 -7.89 -2.61
C ALA A 46 11.41 -8.73 -2.11
N VAL A 47 11.15 -9.96 -1.67
CA VAL A 47 12.21 -10.91 -1.32
C VAL A 47 12.97 -11.15 -2.62
N ALA A 48 14.04 -10.39 -2.81
CA ALA A 48 14.91 -10.59 -3.96
C ALA A 48 15.46 -12.01 -3.80
N VAL A 49 15.07 -12.92 -4.69
CA VAL A 49 15.67 -14.24 -4.78
C VAL A 49 17.17 -13.99 -4.94
N ALA A 50 17.93 -14.26 -3.89
CA ALA A 50 19.34 -13.92 -3.86
C ALA A 50 20.01 -14.56 -5.07
N LYS A 51 20.67 -13.76 -5.91
CA LYS A 51 21.38 -14.25 -7.10
C LYS A 51 22.47 -15.28 -6.72
N ASN A 52 22.88 -15.30 -5.46
CA ASN A 52 23.83 -16.25 -4.90
C ASN A 52 23.16 -17.58 -4.49
N LYS A 53 22.88 -18.41 -5.50
CA LYS A 53 22.29 -19.75 -5.33
C LYS A 53 23.09 -20.65 -4.37
N LYS A 54 24.42 -20.48 -4.31
CA LYS A 54 25.30 -21.29 -3.44
C LYS A 54 25.09 -20.97 -1.96
N ALA A 55 24.99 -19.68 -1.61
CA ALA A 55 24.72 -19.26 -0.23
C ALA A 55 23.33 -19.70 0.24
N VAL A 56 22.32 -19.53 -0.62
CA VAL A 56 20.95 -19.98 -0.33
C VAL A 56 20.89 -21.49 -0.12
N GLY A 57 21.59 -22.27 -0.97
CA GLY A 57 21.66 -23.73 -0.81
C GLY A 57 22.23 -24.19 0.53
N ARG A 58 23.32 -23.54 1.01
CA ARG A 58 23.91 -23.84 2.33
C ARG A 58 22.95 -23.53 3.47
N VAL A 59 22.29 -22.37 3.42
CA VAL A 59 21.31 -21.96 4.42
C VAL A 59 20.13 -22.95 4.44
N LEU A 60 19.62 -23.34 3.27
CA LEU A 60 18.53 -24.33 3.18
C LEU A 60 18.94 -25.70 3.75
N GLN A 61 20.19 -26.13 3.54
CA GLN A 61 20.72 -27.38 4.08
C GLN A 61 20.80 -27.35 5.61
N GLN A 62 21.19 -26.22 6.20
CA GLN A 62 21.20 -26.04 7.65
C GLN A 62 19.80 -26.10 8.25
N TYR A 63 18.82 -25.43 7.63
CA TYR A 63 17.42 -25.52 8.07
C TYR A 63 16.90 -26.96 7.98
N LYS A 64 17.18 -27.68 6.89
CA LYS A 64 16.81 -29.10 6.74
C LYS A 64 17.45 -29.99 7.82
N ALA A 65 18.71 -29.75 8.18
CA ALA A 65 19.39 -30.50 9.24
C ALA A 65 18.78 -30.25 10.63
N LEU A 66 18.19 -29.06 10.85
CA LEU A 66 17.46 -28.70 12.07
C LEU A 66 16.02 -29.22 12.09
N GLY A 67 15.61 -30.02 11.10
CA GLY A 67 14.26 -30.59 11.02
C GLY A 67 13.23 -29.67 10.34
N TRP A 68 13.66 -28.58 9.70
CA TRP A 68 12.75 -27.79 8.86
C TRP A 68 12.33 -28.61 7.64
N THR A 69 11.08 -29.07 7.65
CA THR A 69 10.43 -29.63 6.47
C THR A 69 9.69 -28.50 5.77
N SER A 70 10.04 -28.19 4.52
CA SER A 70 9.24 -27.26 3.72
C SER A 70 7.94 -27.97 3.37
N SER A 71 6.94 -27.85 4.24
CA SER A 71 5.57 -28.21 3.89
C SER A 71 5.05 -27.12 2.97
N THR A 72 4.98 -27.45 1.68
CA THR A 72 4.15 -26.78 0.67
C THR A 72 3.18 -27.79 0.13
#